data_AF-A0A1Q2HP45-F1
#
_entry.id   AF-A0A1Q2HP45-F1
#
_cell.length_a   1.000
_cell.length_b   1.000
_cell.length_c   1.000
_cell.angle_alpha   90.00
_cell.angle_beta   90.00
_cell.angle_gamma   90.00
#
_symmetry.space_group_name_H-M   'P 1'
#
loop_
_entity.id
_entity.type
_entity.pdbx_description
1 polymer ?
#
loop_
_entity_poly.entity_id
_entity_poly.type
_entity_poly.pdbx_seq_one_letter_code
_entity_poly.pdbx_strand_id
1 'polypeptide(L)'
;MLAETDEFRFEKSVGNGLAKEARLTYDVQKRRYVPAGDNVAPGLAYLFFGDVNNDGLYDAIAVDGTDALFTPKTQDVSACFWKNEGQFRFSEATQEATLNTLNRSYGKWYRFFNQQITPRQKNPLPLGRMNKSQPGLPATPPMDFRPYWGDLVFADFNNDTHLDFVVLDRREAKLLEPRSILYMNRGNGAFAPKPTTFSGLDDTGIAGEAVDLNNDGLVDMFISGDPDNTAPEGNSDQRYEDKVYLNTGTHGARDNHWLRLRFSGISHARLLGTRIEIFEPGTEARLGTRGIYAEQSYKSGSPLEAHFGLANASQVDVTVHLLDGRIIRLECVKADRFVEINIEKETVREVGQPKSDPRERQLKGMELLHTSDLLLDNLPDYELEPR
;
A
#
# COMPACT_ATOMS: atom_id res chain seq x y z
N MET A 1 -23.88 20.20 18.83
CA MET A 1 -22.86 19.49 19.63
C MET A 1 -23.59 18.58 20.58
N LEU A 2 -23.27 17.29 20.58
CA LEU A 2 -23.71 16.39 21.64
C LEU A 2 -23.01 16.83 22.94
N ALA A 3 -23.70 16.74 24.08
CA ALA A 3 -23.07 17.01 25.37
C ALA A 3 -22.01 15.93 25.63
N GLU A 4 -20.80 16.33 26.00
CA GLU A 4 -19.76 15.40 26.42
C GLU A 4 -20.23 14.69 27.69
N THR A 5 -20.50 13.39 27.57
CA THR A 5 -20.85 12.51 28.69
C THR A 5 -19.56 11.84 29.10
N ASP A 6 -19.00 12.22 30.26
CA ASP A 6 -17.66 11.90 30.79
C ASP A 6 -17.27 10.40 30.96
N GLU A 7 -17.85 9.46 30.20
CA GLU A 7 -17.65 8.01 30.36
C GLU A 7 -16.52 7.43 29.49
N PHE A 8 -16.15 8.10 28.39
CA PHE A 8 -15.09 7.63 27.49
C PHE A 8 -13.96 8.65 27.38
N ARG A 9 -12.72 8.23 27.66
CA ARG A 9 -11.52 9.06 27.51
C ARG A 9 -10.37 8.30 26.85
N PHE A 10 -9.61 9.00 26.02
CA PHE A 10 -8.31 8.54 25.54
C PHE A 10 -7.21 9.00 26.49
N GLU A 11 -6.27 8.11 26.80
CA GLU A 11 -5.04 8.47 27.52
C GLU A 11 -3.87 8.47 26.54
N LYS A 12 -3.03 9.51 26.58
CA LYS A 12 -1.85 9.59 25.71
C LYS A 12 -0.86 8.50 26.12
N SER A 13 -0.68 7.51 25.25
CA SER A 13 0.41 6.56 25.39
C SER A 13 1.74 7.21 24.99
N VAL A 14 2.77 7.05 25.83
CA VAL A 14 4.12 7.55 25.61
C VAL A 14 5.13 6.45 25.93
N GLY A 15 6.30 6.47 25.28
CA GLY A 15 7.36 5.50 25.56
C GLY A 15 7.09 4.09 25.03
N ASN A 16 6.12 3.93 24.12
CA ASN A 16 5.81 2.64 23.51
C ASN A 16 6.63 2.32 22.25
N GLY A 17 7.59 3.16 21.88
CA GLY A 17 8.44 3.00 20.70
C GLY A 17 7.86 3.54 19.38
N LEU A 18 6.53 3.61 19.25
CA LEU A 18 5.84 4.21 18.10
C LEU A 18 5.57 5.71 18.31
N ALA A 19 5.03 6.08 19.48
CA ALA A 19 4.69 7.45 19.82
C ALA A 19 5.96 8.27 20.11
N LYS A 20 6.30 9.18 19.18
CA LYS A 20 7.42 10.13 19.31
C LYS A 20 6.90 11.56 19.20
N GLU A 21 7.49 12.48 19.97
CA GLU A 21 7.19 13.91 19.91
C GLU A 21 8.49 14.70 19.70
N ALA A 22 8.47 15.63 18.75
CA ALA A 22 9.55 16.57 18.51
C ALA A 22 8.97 17.91 18.05
N ARG A 23 9.77 18.97 18.15
CA ARG A 23 9.33 20.35 17.86
C ARG A 23 10.30 21.04 16.94
N LEU A 24 9.75 21.90 16.08
CA LEU A 24 10.51 22.82 15.25
C LEU A 24 10.36 24.24 15.80
N THR A 25 11.40 25.04 15.61
CA THR A 25 11.37 26.49 15.82
C THR A 25 11.85 27.19 14.54
N TYR A 26 11.34 28.39 14.28
CA TYR A 26 11.80 29.18 13.14
C TYR A 26 13.10 29.91 13.50
N ASP A 27 14.19 29.55 12.83
CA ASP A 27 15.47 30.23 12.97
C ASP A 27 15.48 31.46 12.07
N VAL A 28 15.43 32.65 12.68
CA VAL A 28 15.38 33.93 11.94
C VAL A 28 16.65 34.19 11.13
N GLN A 29 17.82 33.78 11.63
CA GLN A 29 19.10 33.98 10.93
C GLN A 29 19.21 33.06 9.73
N LYS A 30 18.84 31.78 9.90
CA LYS A 30 18.82 30.79 8.82
C LYS A 30 17.58 30.91 7.94
N ARG A 31 16.58 31.70 8.32
CA ARG A 31 15.30 31.90 7.65
C ARG A 31 14.62 30.58 7.26
N ARG A 32 14.57 29.62 8.19
CA ARG A 32 13.96 28.29 8.00
C ARG A 32 13.59 27.65 9.33
N TYR A 33 12.75 26.62 9.32
CA TYR A 33 12.49 25.82 10.51
C TYR A 33 13.67 24.89 10.83
N VAL A 34 14.00 24.75 12.11
CA VAL A 34 15.05 23.87 12.63
C VAL A 34 14.54 23.14 13.88
N PRO A 35 15.12 21.97 14.25
CA PRO A 35 14.77 21.30 15.50
C PRO A 35 14.93 22.24 16.71
N ALA A 36 13.93 22.24 17.59
CA ALA A 36 13.93 23.03 18.82
C ALA A 36 14.74 22.37 19.96
N GLY A 37 15.13 21.11 19.78
CA GLY A 37 15.95 20.32 20.71
C GLY A 37 16.43 19.04 20.03
N ASP A 38 16.99 18.11 20.82
CA ASP A 38 17.62 16.88 20.32
C ASP A 38 16.62 15.77 19.96
N ASN A 39 15.36 15.90 20.40
CA ASN A 39 14.32 14.94 20.08
C ASN A 39 13.99 14.96 18.59
N VAL A 40 13.82 13.77 18.02
CA VAL A 40 13.42 13.58 16.62
C VAL A 40 12.12 12.76 16.54
N ALA A 41 11.24 13.19 15.65
CA ALA A 41 10.06 12.45 15.26
C ALA A 41 9.90 12.50 13.73
N PRO A 42 9.38 11.42 13.11
CA PRO A 42 9.28 11.33 11.66
C PRO A 42 8.11 12.17 11.11
N GLY A 43 7.02 12.33 11.87
CA GLY A 43 5.89 13.21 11.49
C GLY A 43 5.32 12.90 10.10
N LEU A 44 5.04 11.61 9.85
CA LEU A 44 4.57 11.10 8.55
C LEU A 44 3.04 11.06 8.53
N ALA A 45 2.43 11.60 7.48
CA ALA A 45 0.98 11.82 7.42
C ALA A 45 0.15 10.57 7.09
N TYR A 46 0.74 9.54 6.49
CA TYR A 46 0.02 8.33 6.06
C TYR A 46 0.48 7.15 6.90
N LEU A 47 -0.48 6.38 7.43
CA LEU A 47 -0.24 5.27 8.36
C LEU A 47 -1.04 4.06 7.92
N PHE A 48 -0.36 2.91 7.81
CA PHE A 48 -0.93 1.66 7.35
C PHE A 48 -0.55 0.53 8.30
N PHE A 49 -1.39 -0.50 8.31
CA PHE A 49 -1.26 -1.63 9.21
C PHE A 49 -1.35 -2.95 8.44
N GLY A 50 -0.50 -3.91 8.80
CA GLY A 50 -0.53 -5.26 8.23
C GLY A 50 0.12 -6.25 9.18
N ASP A 51 -0.44 -7.46 9.30
CA ASP A 51 0.24 -8.57 9.98
C ASP A 51 1.21 -9.21 8.98
N VAL A 52 2.43 -8.67 8.89
CA VAL A 52 3.40 -9.04 7.85
C VAL A 52 4.28 -10.23 8.23
N ASN A 53 4.18 -10.69 9.48
CA ASN A 53 4.96 -11.80 10.03
C ASN A 53 4.07 -12.97 10.51
N ASN A 54 2.74 -12.83 10.37
CA ASN A 54 1.72 -13.80 10.74
C ASN A 54 1.73 -14.16 12.24
N ASP A 55 2.01 -13.19 13.12
CA ASP A 55 1.98 -13.37 14.58
C ASP A 55 0.63 -12.97 15.23
N GLY A 56 -0.30 -12.45 14.43
CA GLY A 56 -1.62 -11.99 14.88
C GLY A 56 -1.64 -10.56 15.42
N LEU A 57 -0.53 -9.83 15.30
CA LEU A 57 -0.39 -8.42 15.66
C LEU A 57 -0.15 -7.58 14.40
N TYR A 58 -0.89 -6.49 14.27
CA TYR A 58 -0.67 -5.57 13.17
C TYR A 58 0.60 -4.76 13.40
N ASP A 59 1.56 -4.93 12.49
CA ASP A 59 2.72 -4.07 12.34
C ASP A 59 2.32 -2.76 11.67
N ALA A 60 3.08 -1.69 11.92
CA ALA A 60 2.75 -0.35 11.46
C ALA A 60 3.81 0.18 10.49
N ILE A 61 3.38 0.77 9.38
CA ILE A 61 4.26 1.55 8.51
C ILE A 61 3.65 2.93 8.30
N ALA A 62 4.46 3.96 8.50
CA ALA A 62 4.08 5.32 8.18
C ALA A 62 4.96 5.84 7.05
N VAL A 63 4.35 6.57 6.12
CA VAL A 63 5.04 7.18 4.98
C VAL A 63 4.55 8.59 4.72
N ASP A 64 5.35 9.38 4.01
CA ASP A 64 5.01 10.73 3.56
C ASP A 64 6.06 11.26 2.58
N GLY A 65 5.83 12.46 2.04
CA GLY A 65 6.86 13.27 1.42
C GLY A 65 7.86 13.83 2.45
N THR A 66 9.13 13.95 2.05
CA THR A 66 10.18 14.66 2.82
C THR A 66 10.45 16.06 2.27
N ASP A 67 9.43 16.70 1.71
CA ASP A 67 9.63 18.02 1.15
C ASP A 67 9.66 19.05 2.28
N ALA A 68 10.87 19.42 2.70
CA ALA A 68 11.09 20.41 3.73
C ALA A 68 10.37 21.73 3.43
N LEU A 69 9.98 22.00 2.18
CA LEU A 69 9.25 23.19 1.75
C LEU A 69 7.82 23.24 2.29
N PHE A 70 7.11 22.11 2.28
CA PHE A 70 5.70 22.01 2.66
C PHE A 70 5.52 21.39 4.05
N THR A 71 6.30 20.36 4.36
CA THR A 71 6.26 19.64 5.64
C THR A 71 7.65 19.64 6.25
N PRO A 72 8.07 20.73 6.93
CA PRO A 72 9.32 20.72 7.66
C PRO A 72 9.21 19.67 8.79
N LYS A 73 10.23 18.83 8.92
CA LYS A 73 10.27 17.71 9.88
C LYS A 73 11.58 17.74 10.64
N THR A 74 11.55 17.24 11.87
CA THR A 74 12.79 17.08 12.68
C THR A 74 13.64 15.90 12.22
N GLN A 75 13.04 14.95 11.49
CA GLN A 75 13.71 13.79 10.92
C GLN A 75 13.44 13.74 9.42
N ASP A 76 14.50 13.62 8.63
CA ASP A 76 14.43 13.61 7.17
C ASP A 76 14.26 12.19 6.62
N VAL A 77 13.06 11.64 6.78
CA VAL A 77 12.66 10.28 6.38
C VAL A 77 11.29 10.31 5.70
N SER A 78 11.12 9.55 4.62
CA SER A 78 9.84 9.37 3.90
C SER A 78 9.10 8.13 4.36
N ALA A 79 9.74 7.23 5.12
CA ALA A 79 9.10 6.03 5.67
C ALA A 79 9.75 5.58 6.98
N CYS A 80 8.91 5.09 7.89
CA CYS A 80 9.30 4.36 9.10
C CYS A 80 8.39 3.14 9.27
N PHE A 81 8.98 2.01 9.66
CA PHE A 81 8.29 0.75 9.92
C PHE A 81 8.53 0.32 11.37
N TRP A 82 7.48 -0.19 12.01
CA TRP A 82 7.50 -0.68 13.38
C TRP A 82 6.86 -2.06 13.48
N LYS A 83 7.55 -2.97 14.16
CA LYS A 83 6.97 -4.25 14.58
C LYS A 83 6.15 -4.06 15.84
N ASN A 84 5.01 -4.71 15.92
CA ASN A 84 4.15 -4.71 17.09
C ASN A 84 4.54 -5.86 18.00
N GLU A 85 5.02 -5.55 19.19
CA GLU A 85 5.51 -6.51 20.19
C GLU A 85 4.39 -6.94 21.17
N GLY A 86 3.15 -6.55 20.87
CA GLY A 86 2.00 -6.72 21.72
C GLY A 86 2.02 -5.79 22.93
N GLN A 87 0.93 -5.82 23.72
CA GLN A 87 0.82 -5.03 24.94
C GLN A 87 1.11 -3.52 24.73
N PHE A 88 0.69 -3.00 23.56
CA PHE A 88 0.96 -1.62 23.14
C PHE A 88 2.45 -1.26 23.10
N ARG A 89 3.36 -2.18 22.79
CA ARG A 89 4.78 -1.91 22.56
C ARG A 89 5.14 -2.11 21.08
N PHE A 90 6.05 -1.28 20.59
CA PHE A 90 6.50 -1.29 19.20
C PHE A 90 8.02 -1.13 19.14
N SER A 91 8.65 -1.81 18.18
CA SER A 91 10.07 -1.67 17.88
C SER A 91 10.24 -1.10 16.48
N GLU A 92 11.04 -0.03 16.32
CA GLU A 92 11.33 0.50 14.98
C GLU A 92 12.24 -0.48 14.23
N ALA A 93 11.78 -1.00 13.09
CA ALA A 93 12.44 -2.06 12.34
C ALA A 93 12.74 -1.67 10.88
N THR A 94 12.65 -0.39 10.51
CA THR A 94 12.83 0.11 9.13
C THR A 94 14.09 -0.43 8.44
N GLN A 95 15.24 -0.44 9.14
CA GLN A 95 16.49 -0.95 8.58
C GLN A 95 16.55 -2.47 8.57
N GLU A 96 16.15 -3.12 9.66
CA GLU A 96 16.12 -4.58 9.79
C GLU A 96 15.25 -5.22 8.70
N ALA A 97 14.09 -4.62 8.43
CA ALA A 97 13.17 -5.06 7.40
C ALA A 97 13.62 -4.70 5.96
N THR A 98 14.80 -4.09 5.77
CA THR A 98 15.30 -3.60 4.47
C THR A 98 14.40 -2.52 3.83
N LEU A 99 13.53 -1.90 4.63
CA LEU A 99 12.62 -0.83 4.23
C LEU A 99 13.26 0.56 4.25
N ASN A 100 14.50 0.68 4.71
CA ASN A 100 15.31 1.91 4.56
C ASN A 100 15.49 2.31 3.07
N THR A 101 15.22 1.41 2.13
CA THR A 101 15.16 1.71 0.70
C THR A 101 14.07 2.72 0.34
N LEU A 102 12.95 2.76 1.08
CA LEU A 102 11.90 3.77 0.91
C LEU A 102 12.41 5.20 1.17
N ASN A 103 13.47 5.34 1.98
CA ASN A 103 14.13 6.62 2.30
C ASN A 103 15.19 7.06 1.27
N ARG A 104 15.27 6.38 0.12
CA ARG A 104 16.20 6.73 -0.97
C ARG A 104 15.70 7.95 -1.76
N SER A 105 16.66 8.73 -2.28
CA SER A 105 16.36 9.79 -3.24
C SER A 105 15.97 9.20 -4.61
N TYR A 106 15.33 10.02 -5.44
CA TYR A 106 15.06 9.68 -6.84
C TYR A 106 16.32 9.23 -7.56
N GLY A 107 17.49 9.81 -7.25
CA GLY A 107 18.75 9.45 -7.90
C GLY A 107 19.10 7.98 -7.71
N LYS A 108 18.76 7.40 -6.56
CA LYS A 108 18.97 5.98 -6.29
C LYS A 108 17.88 5.13 -6.93
N TRP A 109 16.63 5.60 -6.94
CA TRP A 109 15.52 4.90 -7.59
C TRP A 109 15.66 4.83 -9.11
N TYR A 110 16.03 5.92 -9.76
CA TYR A 110 16.28 5.94 -11.20
C TYR A 110 17.38 4.95 -11.59
N ARG A 111 18.46 4.86 -10.80
CA ARG A 111 19.50 3.84 -11.02
C ARG A 111 18.96 2.42 -10.83
N PHE A 112 18.12 2.20 -9.82
CA PHE A 112 17.47 0.90 -9.60
C PHE A 112 16.59 0.48 -10.78
N PHE A 113 15.87 1.42 -11.39
CA PHE A 113 15.04 1.19 -12.58
C PHE A 113 15.79 1.30 -13.91
N ASN A 114 17.11 1.52 -13.90
CA ASN A 114 17.91 1.78 -15.09
C ASN A 114 17.36 2.94 -15.97
N GLN A 115 16.80 3.96 -15.32
CA GLN A 115 16.21 5.12 -15.96
C GLN A 115 17.27 6.20 -16.22
N GLN A 116 17.13 6.87 -17.37
CA GLN A 116 18.04 7.95 -17.74
C GLN A 116 17.86 9.17 -16.82
N ILE A 117 18.97 9.77 -16.42
CA ILE A 117 18.99 11.01 -15.63
C ILE A 117 19.49 12.15 -16.52
N THR A 118 18.60 13.10 -16.79
CA THR A 118 18.88 14.27 -17.63
C THR A 118 19.78 15.29 -16.90
N PRO A 119 20.50 16.17 -17.62
CA PRO A 119 21.26 17.25 -16.99
C PRO A 119 20.39 18.18 -16.13
N ARG A 120 19.16 18.47 -16.56
CA ARG A 120 18.23 19.35 -15.83
C ARG A 120 17.84 18.80 -14.46
N GLN A 121 17.72 17.47 -14.34
CA GLN A 121 17.43 16.79 -13.07
C GLN A 121 18.62 16.79 -12.09
N LYS A 122 19.84 17.00 -12.57
CA LYS A 122 21.06 17.08 -11.75
C LYS A 122 21.37 18.50 -11.28
N ASN A 123 20.78 19.50 -11.91
CA ASN A 123 21.03 20.89 -11.60
C ASN A 123 20.08 21.36 -10.49
N PRO A 124 20.58 22.08 -9.47
CA PRO A 124 19.73 22.66 -8.44
C PRO A 124 18.63 23.54 -9.04
N LEU A 125 17.39 23.34 -8.59
CA LEU A 125 16.28 24.20 -9.02
C LEU A 125 16.25 25.48 -8.18
N PRO A 126 15.92 26.64 -8.79
CA PRO A 126 15.64 27.85 -8.02
C PRO A 126 14.45 27.62 -7.10
N LEU A 127 14.47 28.29 -5.94
CA LEU A 127 13.40 28.17 -4.96
C LEU A 127 12.06 28.66 -5.56
N GLY A 128 11.01 27.83 -5.47
CA GLY A 128 9.68 28.10 -6.01
C GLY A 128 8.77 28.94 -5.10
N ARG A 129 7.50 29.11 -5.50
CA ARG A 129 6.50 29.89 -4.73
C ARG A 129 6.26 29.34 -3.31
N MET A 130 6.31 28.01 -3.14
CA MET A 130 6.14 27.32 -1.84
C MET A 130 7.30 27.58 -0.87
N ASN A 131 8.46 27.97 -1.38
CA ASN A 131 9.70 28.10 -0.61
C ASN A 131 9.79 29.46 0.12
N LYS A 132 8.80 30.34 -0.08
CA LYS A 132 8.73 31.65 0.57
C LYS A 132 8.63 31.55 2.10
N SER A 133 8.12 30.44 2.63
CA SER A 133 8.07 30.20 4.09
C SER A 133 9.45 29.90 4.68
N GLN A 134 10.40 29.38 3.87
CA GLN A 134 11.74 28.98 4.31
C GLN A 134 12.83 29.36 3.28
N PRO A 135 13.03 30.68 3.04
CA PRO A 135 13.91 31.17 1.98
C PRO A 135 15.40 30.90 2.22
N GLY A 136 15.81 30.46 3.41
CA GLY A 136 17.18 30.03 3.66
C GLY A 136 17.45 28.54 3.44
N LEU A 137 16.49 27.79 2.88
CA LEU A 137 16.77 26.46 2.37
C LEU A 137 17.69 26.53 1.14
N PRO A 138 18.68 25.63 1.03
CA PRO A 138 19.52 25.59 -0.17
C PRO A 138 18.70 25.15 -1.39
N ALA A 139 19.10 25.59 -2.57
CA ALA A 139 18.62 25.00 -3.82
C ALA A 139 19.08 23.54 -3.89
N THR A 140 18.19 22.64 -4.30
CA THR A 140 18.44 21.19 -4.33
C THR A 140 18.11 20.63 -5.71
N PRO A 141 18.94 19.72 -6.26
CA PRO A 141 18.63 19.00 -7.49
C PRO A 141 17.41 18.09 -7.34
N PRO A 142 16.57 17.94 -8.38
CA PRO A 142 15.47 16.97 -8.39
C PRO A 142 15.86 15.56 -7.97
N MET A 143 17.04 15.09 -8.39
CA MET A 143 17.51 13.73 -8.05
C MET A 143 17.84 13.52 -6.57
N ASP A 144 17.96 14.59 -5.79
CA ASP A 144 18.21 14.52 -4.35
C ASP A 144 16.91 14.57 -3.53
N PHE A 145 15.78 14.89 -4.15
CA PHE A 145 14.47 14.71 -3.52
C PHE A 145 14.15 13.24 -3.31
N ARG A 146 13.27 12.97 -2.35
CA ARG A 146 12.67 11.65 -2.15
C ARG A 146 11.28 11.59 -2.78
N PRO A 147 10.85 10.37 -3.18
CA PRO A 147 9.46 10.10 -3.50
C PRO A 147 8.51 10.63 -2.44
N TYR A 148 7.33 11.05 -2.88
CA TYR A 148 6.21 11.34 -2.00
C TYR A 148 5.33 10.10 -1.95
N TRP A 149 5.65 9.20 -1.02
CA TRP A 149 4.80 8.06 -0.71
C TRP A 149 3.47 8.54 -0.10
N GLY A 150 2.38 8.31 -0.81
CA GLY A 150 1.04 8.71 -0.39
C GLY A 150 0.11 7.55 -0.07
N ASP A 151 0.48 6.34 -0.48
CA ASP A 151 -0.36 5.17 -0.29
C ASP A 151 0.48 3.88 -0.24
N LEU A 152 0.00 2.92 0.54
CA LEU A 152 0.50 1.54 0.59
C LEU A 152 -0.68 0.57 0.51
N VAL A 153 -0.55 -0.41 -0.37
CA VAL A 153 -1.57 -1.44 -0.57
C VAL A 153 -0.97 -2.80 -0.21
N PHE A 154 -1.45 -3.40 0.87
CA PHE A 154 -1.04 -4.72 1.33
C PHE A 154 -1.83 -5.82 0.64
N ALA A 155 -1.14 -6.85 0.16
CA ALA A 155 -1.74 -8.08 -0.35
C ALA A 155 -0.69 -9.19 -0.37
N ASP A 156 -1.12 -10.44 -0.48
CA ASP A 156 -0.24 -11.57 -0.74
C ASP A 156 -0.21 -11.80 -2.26
N PHE A 157 0.71 -11.13 -2.97
CA PHE A 157 0.67 -11.07 -4.44
C PHE A 157 1.20 -12.34 -5.10
N ASN A 158 2.02 -13.12 -4.39
CA ASN A 158 2.56 -14.38 -4.86
C ASN A 158 1.97 -15.62 -4.19
N ASN A 159 0.92 -15.45 -3.39
CA ASN A 159 0.26 -16.53 -2.66
C ASN A 159 1.21 -17.33 -1.73
N ASP A 160 2.25 -16.70 -1.17
CA ASP A 160 3.29 -17.38 -0.38
C ASP A 160 3.06 -17.39 1.14
N THR A 161 1.87 -16.98 1.58
CA THR A 161 1.41 -16.82 2.97
C THR A 161 1.77 -15.47 3.61
N HIS A 162 2.67 -14.69 3.03
CA HIS A 162 3.12 -13.42 3.61
C HIS A 162 2.51 -12.21 2.90
N LEU A 163 2.15 -11.18 3.66
CA LEU A 163 1.75 -9.91 3.06
C LEU A 163 2.96 -9.21 2.45
N ASP A 164 2.86 -8.94 1.16
CA ASP A 164 3.65 -7.98 0.38
C ASP A 164 2.99 -6.61 0.44
N PHE A 165 3.59 -5.62 -0.25
CA PHE A 165 2.87 -4.37 -0.53
C PHE A 165 3.35 -3.66 -1.79
N VAL A 166 2.48 -2.81 -2.34
CA VAL A 166 2.84 -1.79 -3.33
C VAL A 166 2.81 -0.43 -2.65
N VAL A 167 3.85 0.38 -2.84
CA VAL A 167 3.89 1.79 -2.40
C VAL A 167 3.72 2.72 -3.60
N LEU A 168 2.91 3.77 -3.46
CA LEU A 168 2.58 4.71 -4.54
C LEU A 168 3.28 6.05 -4.31
N ASP A 169 4.09 6.48 -5.29
CA ASP A 169 4.69 7.82 -5.30
C ASP A 169 3.73 8.83 -5.91
N ARG A 170 2.95 9.50 -5.08
CA ARG A 170 1.98 10.51 -5.53
C ARG A 170 2.60 11.87 -5.85
N ARG A 171 3.93 12.00 -5.97
CA ARG A 171 4.56 13.31 -6.17
C ARG A 171 4.00 14.00 -7.41
N GLU A 172 3.73 15.29 -7.28
CA GLU A 172 3.22 16.16 -8.34
C GLU A 172 4.41 16.99 -8.86
N ALA A 173 5.17 16.46 -9.83
CA ALA A 173 6.42 17.08 -10.27
C ALA A 173 6.76 16.83 -11.76
N LYS A 174 6.90 17.91 -12.54
CA LYS A 174 7.19 17.84 -13.99
C LYS A 174 8.56 17.29 -14.38
N LEU A 175 9.53 17.36 -13.47
CA LEU A 175 10.93 17.00 -13.74
C LEU A 175 11.30 15.63 -13.21
N LEU A 176 10.34 14.93 -12.60
CA LEU A 176 10.50 13.60 -12.05
C LEU A 176 9.42 12.71 -12.65
N GLU A 177 9.68 11.42 -12.68
CA GLU A 177 8.76 10.37 -13.09
C GLU A 177 8.48 9.56 -11.82
N PRO A 178 7.40 9.90 -11.11
CA PRO A 178 6.94 9.13 -9.96
C PRO A 178 6.53 7.73 -10.42
N ARG A 179 6.68 6.73 -9.53
CA ARG A 179 6.41 5.33 -9.87
C ARG A 179 5.94 4.56 -8.64
N SER A 180 5.01 3.62 -8.85
CA SER A 180 4.64 2.64 -7.84
C SER A 180 5.65 1.50 -7.76
N ILE A 181 5.97 1.06 -6.54
CA ILE A 181 7.02 0.05 -6.31
C ILE A 181 6.44 -1.14 -5.55
N LEU A 182 6.54 -2.32 -6.14
CA LEU A 182 6.25 -3.58 -5.46
C LEU A 182 7.39 -3.96 -4.51
N TYR A 183 7.04 -4.25 -3.27
CA TYR A 183 7.91 -4.82 -2.25
C TYR A 183 7.42 -6.21 -1.90
N MET A 184 8.23 -7.22 -2.23
CA MET A 184 7.93 -8.61 -1.84
C MET A 184 8.48 -8.87 -0.45
N ASN A 185 7.65 -9.44 0.42
CA ASN A 185 8.08 -10.03 1.67
C ASN A 185 8.88 -11.30 1.37
N ARG A 186 9.89 -11.59 2.20
CA ARG A 186 10.76 -12.76 2.04
C ARG A 186 10.46 -13.87 3.04
N GLY A 187 9.45 -13.69 3.89
CA GLY A 187 9.11 -14.61 4.98
C GLY A 187 10.15 -14.68 6.09
N ASN A 188 11.13 -13.78 6.10
CA ASN A 188 12.20 -13.72 7.11
C ASN A 188 12.28 -12.36 7.81
N GLY A 189 11.18 -11.60 7.78
CA GLY A 189 11.10 -10.27 8.36
C GLY A 189 11.72 -9.15 7.52
N ALA A 190 12.17 -9.43 6.29
CA ALA A 190 12.72 -8.44 5.37
C ALA A 190 11.94 -8.38 4.05
N PHE A 191 11.91 -7.18 3.45
CA PHE A 191 11.28 -6.91 2.17
C PHE A 191 12.29 -6.59 1.07
N ALA A 192 11.90 -6.84 -0.18
CA ALA A 192 12.71 -6.52 -1.35
C ALA A 192 11.91 -5.70 -2.38
N PRO A 193 12.38 -4.48 -2.74
CA PRO A 193 11.79 -3.77 -3.86
C PRO A 193 12.05 -4.54 -5.16
N LYS A 194 11.06 -4.54 -6.05
CA LYS A 194 11.13 -5.19 -7.35
C LYS A 194 11.19 -4.16 -8.48
N PRO A 195 12.01 -4.40 -9.52
CA PRO A 195 12.03 -3.54 -10.68
C PRO A 195 10.73 -3.68 -11.49
N THR A 196 10.46 -2.72 -12.36
CA THR A 196 9.33 -2.77 -13.31
C THR A 196 9.38 -4.00 -14.22
N THR A 197 10.58 -4.48 -14.58
CA THR A 197 10.74 -5.72 -15.36
C THR A 197 10.26 -6.98 -14.65
N PHE A 198 10.07 -6.92 -13.32
CA PHE A 198 9.47 -8.00 -12.53
C PHE A 198 7.99 -7.74 -12.27
N SER A 199 7.64 -6.50 -11.87
CA SER A 199 6.29 -6.19 -11.38
C SER A 199 5.30 -5.76 -12.48
N GLY A 200 5.78 -5.28 -13.62
CA GLY A 200 4.95 -4.60 -14.61
C GLY A 200 4.47 -3.20 -14.19
N LEU A 201 4.78 -2.75 -12.96
CA LEU A 201 4.39 -1.44 -12.45
C LEU A 201 5.38 -0.38 -12.97
N ASP A 202 4.97 0.34 -14.01
CA ASP A 202 5.74 1.38 -14.70
C ASP A 202 5.26 2.80 -14.42
N ASP A 203 4.05 2.95 -13.88
CA ASP A 203 3.43 4.24 -13.53
C ASP A 203 2.99 4.28 -12.05
N THR A 204 2.23 5.32 -11.68
CA THR A 204 1.76 5.59 -10.33
C THR A 204 0.36 6.21 -10.31
N GLY A 205 -0.13 6.55 -9.11
CA GLY A 205 -1.41 7.20 -8.90
C GLY A 205 -1.54 7.77 -7.49
N ILE A 206 -2.73 8.27 -7.18
CA ILE A 206 -3.01 8.87 -5.87
C ILE A 206 -3.39 7.84 -4.81
N ALA A 207 -4.03 6.77 -5.24
CA ALA A 207 -4.57 5.71 -4.40
C ALA A 207 -4.67 4.40 -5.17
N GLY A 208 -4.54 3.27 -4.49
CA GLY A 208 -4.69 1.96 -5.10
C GLY A 208 -5.47 0.96 -4.25
N GLU A 209 -5.87 -0.14 -4.87
CA GLU A 209 -6.56 -1.26 -4.23
C GLU A 209 -6.11 -2.58 -4.82
N ALA A 210 -6.05 -3.61 -3.97
CA ALA A 210 -5.66 -4.95 -4.36
C ALA A 210 -6.81 -5.93 -4.12
N VAL A 211 -7.26 -6.59 -5.19
CA VAL A 211 -8.36 -7.55 -5.15
C VAL A 211 -8.26 -8.48 -6.35
N ASP A 212 -8.62 -9.74 -6.16
CA ASP A 212 -8.77 -10.70 -7.27
C ASP A 212 -10.04 -10.34 -8.08
N LEU A 213 -9.86 -9.65 -9.21
CA LEU A 213 -10.94 -9.05 -10.01
C LEU A 213 -11.60 -10.07 -10.94
N ASN A 214 -10.87 -11.10 -11.34
CA ASN A 214 -11.32 -12.11 -12.30
C ASN A 214 -11.66 -13.47 -11.65
N ASN A 215 -11.48 -13.59 -10.34
CA ASN A 215 -11.68 -14.79 -9.53
C ASN A 215 -10.74 -15.95 -9.90
N ASP A 216 -9.52 -15.67 -10.38
CA ASP A 216 -8.53 -16.69 -10.73
C ASP A 216 -7.60 -17.07 -9.56
N GLY A 217 -7.78 -16.43 -8.39
CA GLY A 217 -6.99 -16.69 -7.20
C GLY A 217 -5.70 -15.91 -7.10
N LEU A 218 -5.45 -14.99 -8.04
CA LEU A 218 -4.33 -14.08 -8.00
C LEU A 218 -4.86 -12.69 -7.67
N VAL A 219 -4.25 -12.02 -6.70
CA VAL A 219 -4.66 -10.66 -6.34
C VAL A 219 -4.18 -9.69 -7.41
N ASP A 220 -5.12 -9.00 -8.07
CA ASP A 220 -4.87 -7.95 -9.05
C ASP A 220 -4.71 -6.59 -8.36
N MET A 221 -4.30 -5.57 -9.12
CA MET A 221 -4.10 -4.22 -8.61
C MET A 221 -4.85 -3.19 -9.44
N PHE A 222 -5.52 -2.26 -8.77
CA PHE A 222 -6.08 -1.04 -9.36
C PHE A 222 -5.32 0.17 -8.81
N ILE A 223 -5.01 1.15 -9.67
CA ILE A 223 -4.39 2.42 -9.30
C ILE A 223 -5.20 3.55 -9.94
N SER A 224 -5.65 4.49 -9.12
CA SER A 224 -6.41 5.66 -9.57
C SER A 224 -5.50 6.78 -10.08
N GLY A 225 -5.80 7.28 -11.27
CA GLY A 225 -5.10 8.36 -11.94
C GLY A 225 -5.70 9.72 -11.62
N ASP A 226 -5.32 10.30 -10.49
CA ASP A 226 -5.67 11.70 -10.17
C ASP A 226 -4.46 12.44 -9.55
N PRO A 227 -3.60 13.04 -10.38
CA PRO A 227 -2.37 13.63 -9.93
C PRO A 227 -2.54 15.06 -9.41
N ASP A 228 -3.75 15.61 -9.37
CA ASP A 228 -4.03 17.04 -9.16
C ASP A 228 -4.54 17.36 -7.75
N ASN A 229 -4.01 16.68 -6.75
CA ASN A 229 -4.50 16.80 -5.37
C ASN A 229 -3.95 18.03 -4.63
N THR A 230 -2.78 18.56 -4.99
CA THR A 230 -2.13 19.67 -4.24
C THR A 230 -1.65 20.84 -5.11
N ALA A 231 -1.18 20.56 -6.32
CA ALA A 231 -0.55 21.48 -7.25
C ALA A 231 -0.82 21.00 -8.70
N PRO A 232 -1.97 21.36 -9.29
CA PRO A 232 -2.50 20.78 -10.53
C PRO A 232 -1.72 21.12 -11.81
N GLU A 233 -0.57 21.80 -11.71
CA GLU A 233 0.12 22.31 -12.89
C GLU A 233 1.15 21.31 -13.43
N GLY A 234 0.83 20.73 -14.59
CA GLY A 234 1.73 20.09 -15.57
C GLY A 234 2.23 18.68 -15.25
N ASN A 235 1.34 17.89 -14.69
CA ASN A 235 1.36 16.44 -14.87
C ASN A 235 1.16 16.08 -16.36
N SER A 236 1.72 14.95 -16.82
CA SER A 236 1.44 14.43 -18.17
C SER A 236 0.04 13.84 -18.23
N ASP A 237 -0.56 13.83 -19.43
CA ASP A 237 -1.92 13.30 -19.63
C ASP A 237 -2.08 11.84 -19.18
N GLN A 238 -1.05 11.02 -19.36
CA GLN A 238 -1.00 9.61 -18.90
C GLN A 238 -1.21 9.44 -17.39
N ARG A 239 -0.95 10.47 -16.59
CA ARG A 239 -1.16 10.41 -15.12
C ARG A 239 -2.63 10.49 -14.71
N TYR A 240 -3.52 10.91 -15.62
CA TYR A 240 -4.97 10.93 -15.40
C TYR A 240 -5.65 9.60 -15.79
N GLU A 241 -4.87 8.65 -16.30
CA GLU A 241 -5.38 7.33 -16.64
C GLU A 241 -5.43 6.45 -15.39
N ASP A 242 -6.62 5.94 -15.07
CA ASP A 242 -6.79 4.82 -14.15
C ASP A 242 -6.15 3.55 -14.74
N LYS A 243 -5.57 2.74 -13.87
CA LYS A 243 -4.76 1.58 -14.27
C LYS A 243 -5.21 0.32 -13.56
N VAL A 244 -5.46 -0.72 -14.34
CA VAL A 244 -5.78 -2.06 -13.84
C VAL A 244 -4.64 -2.98 -14.26
N TYR A 245 -3.98 -3.59 -13.30
CA TYR A 245 -2.91 -4.55 -13.51
C TYR A 245 -3.41 -5.94 -13.13
N LEU A 246 -3.53 -6.81 -14.12
CA LEU A 246 -3.83 -8.22 -13.89
C LEU A 246 -2.57 -8.94 -13.41
N ASN A 247 -2.71 -9.67 -12.30
CA ASN A 247 -1.65 -10.53 -11.82
C ASN A 247 -1.58 -11.77 -12.71
N THR A 248 -0.51 -11.82 -13.52
CA THR A 248 -0.29 -12.93 -14.46
C THR A 248 0.09 -14.24 -13.75
N GLY A 249 0.42 -14.16 -12.46
CA GLY A 249 0.83 -15.27 -11.61
C GLY A 249 2.24 -15.81 -11.91
N THR A 250 3.05 -15.04 -12.64
CA THR A 250 4.46 -15.34 -12.88
C THR A 250 5.26 -15.32 -11.56
N HIS A 251 6.53 -15.72 -11.62
CA HIS A 251 7.42 -15.73 -10.47
C HIS A 251 6.95 -16.63 -9.30
N GLY A 252 6.21 -17.70 -9.60
CA GLY A 252 5.81 -18.74 -8.65
C GLY A 252 4.38 -18.61 -8.11
N ALA A 253 3.69 -17.51 -8.39
CA ALA A 253 2.37 -17.26 -7.82
C ALA A 253 1.28 -18.24 -8.30
N ARG A 254 1.35 -18.71 -9.57
CA ARG A 254 0.45 -19.78 -10.08
C ARG A 254 0.73 -21.17 -9.52
N ASP A 255 1.94 -21.39 -9.01
CA ASP A 255 2.33 -22.69 -8.47
C ASP A 255 1.86 -22.84 -7.01
N ASN A 256 1.58 -21.71 -6.36
CA ASN A 256 1.08 -21.64 -5.00
C ASN A 256 -0.44 -21.75 -4.93
N HIS A 257 -0.90 -22.31 -3.81
CA HIS A 257 -2.29 -22.44 -3.45
C HIS A 257 -2.84 -21.16 -2.81
N TRP A 258 -4.16 -20.98 -2.84
CA TRP A 258 -4.83 -19.82 -2.26
C TRP A 258 -6.17 -20.17 -1.63
N LEU A 259 -6.70 -19.28 -0.80
CA LEU A 259 -8.04 -19.36 -0.26
C LEU A 259 -8.62 -17.96 -0.11
N ARG A 260 -9.78 -17.72 -0.72
CA ARG A 260 -10.53 -16.46 -0.59
C ARG A 260 -11.82 -16.71 0.18
N LEU A 261 -12.10 -15.86 1.14
CA LEU A 261 -13.24 -15.97 2.04
C LEU A 261 -14.13 -14.74 1.91
N ARG A 262 -15.44 -14.97 1.80
CA ARG A 262 -16.48 -13.95 2.06
C ARG A 262 -17.46 -14.45 3.12
N PHE A 263 -18.27 -13.55 3.67
CA PHE A 263 -19.11 -13.86 4.83
C PHE A 263 -20.57 -13.51 4.59
N SER A 264 -21.48 -14.31 5.16
CA SER A 264 -22.93 -14.09 5.08
C SER A 264 -23.62 -14.46 6.41
N GLY A 265 -24.93 -14.23 6.50
CA GLY A 265 -25.73 -14.56 7.71
C GLY A 265 -25.64 -13.54 8.84
N ILE A 266 -24.82 -12.50 8.70
CA ILE A 266 -24.78 -11.34 9.61
C ILE A 266 -24.70 -10.04 8.82
N SER A 267 -25.06 -8.92 9.46
CA SER A 267 -24.88 -7.58 8.88
C SER A 267 -23.39 -7.22 8.75
N HIS A 268 -23.01 -6.44 7.73
CA HIS A 268 -21.64 -5.93 7.58
C HIS A 268 -21.10 -5.22 8.83
N ALA A 269 -21.94 -4.47 9.56
CA ALA A 269 -21.54 -3.81 10.80
C ALA A 269 -21.05 -4.78 11.89
N ARG A 270 -21.53 -6.04 11.90
CA ARG A 270 -21.07 -7.09 12.82
C ARG A 270 -19.86 -7.85 12.29
N LEU A 271 -19.55 -7.70 11.00
CA LEU A 271 -18.42 -8.34 10.34
C LEU A 271 -17.14 -7.50 10.47
N LEU A 272 -17.25 -6.17 10.45
CA LEU A 272 -16.10 -5.28 10.62
C LEU A 272 -15.37 -5.53 11.93
N GLY A 273 -14.04 -5.63 11.88
CA GLY A 273 -13.16 -6.01 12.98
C GLY A 273 -13.06 -7.51 13.23
N THR A 274 -13.68 -8.35 12.40
CA THR A 274 -13.48 -9.81 12.46
C THR A 274 -12.04 -10.15 12.14
N ARG A 275 -11.42 -11.02 12.96
CA ARG A 275 -10.09 -11.58 12.71
C ARG A 275 -10.24 -13.01 12.20
N ILE A 276 -9.52 -13.33 11.13
CA ILE A 276 -9.46 -14.66 10.53
C ILE A 276 -8.03 -15.16 10.63
N GLU A 277 -7.88 -16.38 11.13
CA GLU A 277 -6.61 -17.07 11.24
C GLU A 277 -6.69 -18.38 10.46
N ILE A 278 -5.63 -18.69 9.70
CA ILE A 278 -5.49 -19.96 9.01
C ILE A 278 -4.32 -20.75 9.59
N PHE A 279 -4.46 -22.07 9.67
CA PHE A 279 -3.49 -22.97 10.27
C PHE A 279 -3.22 -24.17 9.37
N GLU A 280 -2.03 -24.76 9.53
CA GLU A 280 -1.78 -26.10 9.00
C GLU A 280 -2.78 -27.10 9.63
N PRO A 281 -3.43 -27.97 8.84
CA PRO A 281 -4.51 -28.82 9.33
C PRO A 281 -4.13 -29.68 10.54
N GLY A 282 -4.94 -29.61 11.60
CA GLY A 282 -4.74 -30.38 12.82
C GLY A 282 -3.57 -29.92 13.69
N THR A 283 -2.95 -28.76 13.40
CA THR A 283 -1.85 -28.20 14.19
C THR A 283 -2.17 -26.78 14.67
N GLU A 284 -1.31 -26.25 15.54
CA GLU A 284 -1.36 -24.84 15.97
C GLU A 284 -0.44 -23.94 15.13
N ALA A 285 0.17 -24.48 14.06
CA ALA A 285 1.07 -23.72 13.19
C ALA A 285 0.26 -22.77 12.30
N ARG A 286 0.29 -21.49 12.66
CA ARG A 286 -0.41 -20.43 11.92
C ARG A 286 0.28 -20.17 10.60
N LEU A 287 -0.50 -20.11 9.53
CA LEU A 287 -0.05 -19.75 8.19
C LEU A 287 -0.38 -18.31 7.83
N GLY A 288 -1.39 -17.70 8.46
CA GLY A 288 -1.73 -16.32 8.19
C GLY A 288 -2.86 -15.75 9.04
N THR A 289 -2.89 -14.42 9.13
CA THR A 289 -3.98 -13.66 9.74
C THR A 289 -4.50 -12.60 8.78
N ARG A 290 -5.82 -12.43 8.68
CA ARG A 290 -6.46 -11.31 7.99
C ARG A 290 -7.55 -10.72 8.87
N GLY A 291 -7.86 -9.45 8.66
CA GLY A 291 -8.99 -8.79 9.31
C GLY A 291 -9.95 -8.23 8.27
N ILE A 292 -11.22 -8.08 8.66
CA ILE A 292 -12.23 -7.47 7.81
C ILE A 292 -12.42 -6.02 8.22
N TYR A 293 -11.96 -5.09 7.38
CA TYR A 293 -12.04 -3.65 7.58
C TYR A 293 -12.59 -2.98 6.31
N ALA A 294 -13.14 -1.78 6.47
CA ALA A 294 -13.66 -0.99 5.34
C ALA A 294 -12.59 -0.07 4.73
N GLU A 295 -11.47 0.05 5.42
CA GLU A 295 -10.31 0.87 5.10
C GLU A 295 -9.08 -0.02 4.92
N GLN A 296 -8.37 0.14 3.80
CA GLN A 296 -7.18 -0.65 3.49
C GLN A 296 -6.07 0.21 2.88
N SER A 297 -6.44 1.28 2.18
CA SER A 297 -5.49 2.22 1.58
C SER A 297 -5.98 3.67 1.67
N TYR A 298 -5.15 4.60 1.21
CA TYR A 298 -5.50 6.01 1.15
C TYR A 298 -6.63 6.26 0.14
N LYS A 299 -7.71 6.92 0.56
CA LYS A 299 -8.89 7.26 -0.27
C LYS A 299 -9.65 6.07 -0.90
N SER A 300 -9.34 4.83 -0.52
CA SER A 300 -9.97 3.65 -1.11
C SER A 300 -10.36 2.61 -0.05
N GLY A 301 -11.19 1.65 -0.46
CA GLY A 301 -11.53 0.49 0.36
C GLY A 301 -11.78 -0.74 -0.51
N SER A 302 -11.49 -1.91 0.05
CA SER A 302 -11.66 -3.20 -0.61
C SER A 302 -12.98 -3.88 -0.23
N PRO A 303 -13.40 -4.94 -0.96
CA PRO A 303 -14.48 -5.81 -0.51
C PRO A 303 -14.25 -6.39 0.88
N LEU A 304 -15.33 -6.70 1.61
CA LEU A 304 -15.28 -7.32 2.94
C LEU A 304 -14.95 -8.81 2.85
N GLU A 305 -13.75 -9.10 2.37
CA GLU A 305 -13.26 -10.43 2.04
C GLU A 305 -11.84 -10.62 2.59
N ALA A 306 -11.42 -11.86 2.73
CA ALA A 306 -10.07 -12.21 3.14
C ALA A 306 -9.43 -13.12 2.10
N HIS A 307 -8.29 -12.71 1.54
CA HIS A 307 -7.47 -13.52 0.66
C HIS A 307 -6.22 -14.00 1.40
N PHE A 308 -5.93 -15.29 1.23
CA PHE A 308 -4.74 -15.95 1.77
C PHE A 308 -4.01 -16.68 0.63
N GLY A 309 -2.73 -16.39 0.46
CA GLY A 309 -1.82 -17.36 -0.12
C GLY A 309 -1.55 -18.48 0.87
N LEU A 310 -1.37 -19.69 0.34
CA LEU A 310 -1.19 -20.91 1.11
C LEU A 310 0.14 -21.63 0.78
N ALA A 311 0.97 -21.03 -0.09
CA ALA A 311 2.16 -21.68 -0.63
C ALA A 311 1.83 -23.11 -1.13
N ASN A 312 2.43 -24.14 -0.53
CA ASN A 312 2.20 -25.53 -0.92
C ASN A 312 1.04 -26.22 -0.19
N ALA A 313 0.34 -25.54 0.71
CA ALA A 313 -0.75 -26.14 1.48
C ALA A 313 -2.03 -26.25 0.63
N SER A 314 -2.47 -27.49 0.37
CA SER A 314 -3.70 -27.78 -0.39
C SER A 314 -4.99 -27.74 0.43
N GLN A 315 -4.85 -27.55 1.75
CA GLN A 315 -5.94 -27.38 2.70
C GLN A 315 -5.44 -26.71 3.98
N VAL A 316 -6.33 -26.02 4.68
CA VAL A 316 -6.06 -25.33 5.95
C VAL A 316 -7.22 -25.46 6.94
N ASP A 317 -6.93 -25.32 8.22
CA ASP A 317 -7.96 -25.05 9.22
C ASP A 317 -8.18 -23.54 9.33
N VAL A 318 -9.43 -23.10 9.42
CA VAL A 318 -9.82 -21.68 9.47
C VAL A 318 -10.51 -21.39 10.79
N THR A 319 -10.04 -20.37 11.50
CA THR A 319 -10.70 -19.84 12.70
C THR A 319 -11.13 -18.40 12.46
N VAL A 320 -12.42 -18.11 12.70
CA VAL A 320 -13.02 -16.78 12.56
C VAL A 320 -13.42 -16.25 13.94
N HIS A 321 -12.81 -15.16 14.37
CA HIS A 321 -13.07 -14.48 15.63
C HIS A 321 -13.90 -13.21 15.40
N LEU A 322 -15.13 -13.20 15.88
CA LEU A 322 -16.01 -12.03 15.80
C LEU A 322 -15.87 -11.14 17.05
N LEU A 323 -16.18 -9.85 16.90
CA LEU A 323 -16.14 -8.88 18.00
C LEU A 323 -17.15 -9.16 19.13
N ASP A 324 -18.22 -9.92 18.84
CA ASP A 324 -19.18 -10.37 19.85
C ASP A 324 -18.72 -11.60 20.65
N GLY A 325 -17.48 -12.05 20.43
CA GLY A 325 -16.85 -13.17 21.13
C GLY A 325 -17.15 -14.54 20.53
N ARG A 326 -18.01 -14.64 19.51
CA ARG A 326 -18.21 -15.91 18.79
C ARG A 326 -16.96 -16.31 18.03
N ILE A 327 -16.69 -17.61 18.01
CA ILE A 327 -15.56 -18.22 17.29
C ILE A 327 -16.10 -19.36 16.44
N ILE A 328 -15.88 -19.28 15.13
CA ILE A 328 -16.20 -20.37 14.19
C ILE A 328 -14.90 -21.08 13.81
N ARG A 329 -14.93 -22.41 13.79
CA ARG A 329 -13.80 -23.26 13.39
C ARG A 329 -14.23 -24.16 12.25
N LEU A 330 -13.41 -24.19 11.21
CA LEU A 330 -13.62 -25.00 10.02
C LEU A 330 -12.35 -25.81 9.79
N GLU A 331 -12.47 -27.13 9.72
CA GLU A 331 -11.35 -28.03 9.53
C GLU A 331 -11.19 -28.41 8.05
N CYS A 332 -9.95 -28.58 7.61
CA CYS A 332 -9.59 -29.10 6.28
C CYS A 332 -10.31 -28.37 5.13
N VAL A 333 -10.41 -27.04 5.20
CA VAL A 333 -10.93 -26.21 4.11
C VAL A 333 -9.97 -26.31 2.93
N LYS A 334 -10.48 -26.77 1.79
CA LYS A 334 -9.67 -26.98 0.59
C LYS A 334 -9.19 -25.66 0.01
N ALA A 335 -7.93 -25.64 -0.42
CA ALA A 335 -7.33 -24.57 -1.18
C ALA A 335 -7.92 -24.46 -2.61
N ASP A 336 -7.50 -23.40 -3.30
CA ASP A 336 -7.85 -22.98 -4.65
C ASP A 336 -9.34 -22.70 -4.79
N ARG A 337 -9.93 -22.07 -3.77
CA ARG A 337 -11.37 -21.85 -3.68
C ARG A 337 -11.70 -20.45 -3.18
N PHE A 338 -12.75 -19.91 -3.77
CA PHE A 338 -13.50 -18.80 -3.18
C PHE A 338 -14.70 -19.38 -2.43
N VAL A 339 -14.75 -19.21 -1.11
CA VAL A 339 -15.82 -19.76 -0.27
C VAL A 339 -16.58 -18.68 0.49
N GLU A 340 -17.87 -18.91 0.67
CA GLU A 340 -18.72 -18.14 1.57
C GLU A 340 -18.91 -18.90 2.88
N ILE A 341 -18.59 -18.25 3.99
CA ILE A 341 -18.86 -18.73 5.35
C ILE A 341 -20.14 -18.02 5.85
N ASN A 342 -21.22 -18.78 6.03
CA ASN A 342 -22.41 -18.26 6.68
C ASN A 342 -22.22 -18.32 8.20
N ILE A 343 -22.08 -17.15 8.84
CA ILE A 343 -21.77 -17.02 10.26
C ILE A 343 -22.91 -17.50 11.16
N GLU A 344 -24.17 -17.33 10.74
CA GLU A 344 -25.33 -17.70 11.55
C GLU A 344 -25.63 -19.20 11.51
N LYS A 345 -25.40 -19.82 10.35
CA LYS A 345 -25.65 -21.26 10.13
C LYS A 345 -24.41 -22.12 10.31
N GLU A 346 -23.24 -21.49 10.43
CA GLU A 346 -21.92 -22.15 10.49
C GLU A 346 -21.68 -23.10 9.31
N THR A 347 -22.13 -22.71 8.11
CA THR A 347 -21.98 -23.49 6.89
C THR A 347 -21.01 -22.84 5.93
N VAL A 348 -20.23 -23.65 5.21
CA VAL A 348 -19.34 -23.23 4.13
C VAL A 348 -19.92 -23.67 2.80
N ARG A 349 -19.88 -22.79 1.80
CA ARG A 349 -20.18 -23.16 0.41
C ARG A 349 -19.19 -22.48 -0.53
N GLU A 350 -18.87 -23.16 -1.62
CA GLU A 350 -18.10 -22.55 -2.71
C GLU A 350 -18.93 -21.46 -3.39
N VAL A 351 -18.30 -20.32 -3.64
CA VAL A 351 -18.87 -19.23 -4.43
C VAL A 351 -18.66 -19.61 -5.89
N GLY A 352 -19.74 -19.83 -6.62
CA GLY A 352 -19.65 -20.20 -8.03
C GLY A 352 -18.93 -19.09 -8.83
N GLN A 353 -17.97 -19.48 -9.66
CA GLN A 353 -17.37 -18.54 -10.60
C GLN A 353 -18.44 -18.02 -11.58
N PRO A 354 -18.38 -16.74 -11.98
CA PRO A 354 -19.14 -16.26 -13.13
C PRO A 354 -18.92 -17.23 -14.30
N LYS A 355 -20.00 -17.64 -14.97
CA LYS A 355 -19.84 -18.43 -16.21
C LYS A 355 -18.97 -17.59 -17.15
N SER A 356 -17.83 -18.14 -17.58
CA SER A 356 -16.95 -17.47 -18.55
C SER A 356 -17.79 -16.91 -19.69
N ASP A 357 -17.65 -15.62 -19.94
CA ASP A 357 -18.26 -15.00 -21.11
C ASP A 357 -17.60 -15.63 -22.34
N PRO A 358 -18.35 -16.15 -23.33
CA PRO A 358 -17.77 -16.63 -24.57
C PRO A 358 -16.80 -15.63 -25.24
N ARG A 359 -16.93 -14.33 -24.95
CA ARG A 359 -16.02 -13.25 -25.38
C ARG A 359 -14.65 -13.25 -24.68
N GLU A 360 -14.50 -13.85 -23.49
CA GLU A 360 -13.20 -14.00 -22.82
C GLU A 360 -12.25 -14.95 -23.58
N ARG A 361 -12.78 -15.87 -24.40
CA ARG A 361 -11.95 -16.66 -25.30
C ARG A 361 -11.30 -15.83 -26.42
N GLN A 362 -11.85 -14.66 -26.75
CA GLN A 362 -11.23 -13.72 -27.70
C GLN A 362 -10.13 -12.86 -27.05
N LEU A 363 -10.18 -12.63 -25.73
CA LEU A 363 -9.15 -11.87 -25.00
C LEU A 363 -7.80 -12.60 -24.91
N LYS A 364 -7.77 -13.93 -25.05
CA LYS A 364 -6.52 -14.71 -25.22
C LYS A 364 -5.74 -14.37 -26.49
N GLY A 365 -6.28 -13.53 -27.37
CA GLY A 365 -5.62 -13.02 -28.58
C GLY A 365 -5.36 -11.52 -28.58
N MET A 366 -5.64 -10.78 -27.49
CA MET A 366 -5.17 -9.41 -27.37
C MET A 366 -3.72 -9.44 -26.91
N GLU A 367 -2.81 -9.05 -27.80
CA GLU A 367 -1.47 -8.63 -27.37
C GLU A 367 -1.65 -7.60 -26.25
N LEU A 368 -1.03 -7.88 -25.10
CA LEU A 368 -0.79 -6.86 -24.08
C LEU A 368 -0.01 -5.75 -24.78
N LEU A 369 -0.69 -4.64 -25.12
CA LEU A 369 -0.05 -3.50 -25.75
C LEU A 369 1.01 -3.00 -24.79
N HIS A 370 2.28 -3.12 -25.19
CA HIS A 370 3.31 -2.30 -24.58
C HIS A 370 2.95 -0.83 -24.87
N THR A 371 2.98 -0.02 -23.81
CA THR A 371 2.71 1.43 -23.84
C THR A 371 3.66 2.23 -24.74
N SER A 372 4.61 1.58 -25.43
CA SER A 372 5.48 2.19 -26.44
C SER A 372 4.86 2.35 -27.83
N ASP A 373 3.75 1.69 -28.14
CA ASP A 373 3.25 1.57 -29.53
C ASP A 373 2.03 2.44 -29.86
N LEU A 374 1.52 3.23 -28.91
CA LEU A 374 0.47 4.23 -29.18
C LEU A 374 1.13 5.54 -29.64
N LEU A 375 1.53 5.58 -30.91
CA LEU A 375 1.69 6.84 -31.64
C LEU A 375 0.29 7.47 -31.79
N LEU A 376 0.11 8.63 -31.15
CA LEU A 376 -1.04 9.53 -31.29
C LEU A 376 -1.09 10.12 -32.71
N ASP A 377 -1.44 9.31 -33.70
CA ASP A 377 -1.89 9.80 -34.99
C ASP A 377 -3.33 9.31 -35.19
N ASN A 378 -4.29 10.24 -35.11
CA ASN A 378 -5.75 10.09 -35.36
C ASN A 378 -6.68 10.04 -34.14
N LEU A 379 -6.65 11.06 -33.28
CA LEU A 379 -7.87 11.49 -32.58
C LEU A 379 -8.49 12.68 -33.33
N PRO A 380 -9.80 12.69 -33.60
CA PRO A 380 -10.46 13.84 -34.21
C PRO A 380 -10.52 15.01 -33.23
N ASP A 381 -10.16 16.20 -33.71
CA ASP A 381 -10.24 17.46 -32.96
C ASP A 381 -11.65 17.68 -32.40
N TYR A 382 -11.80 17.63 -31.08
CA TYR A 382 -12.96 18.17 -30.40
C TYR A 382 -12.68 19.64 -30.08
N GLU A 383 -13.20 20.55 -30.91
CA GLU A 383 -13.27 21.98 -30.59
C GLU A 383 -14.15 22.18 -29.35
N LEU A 384 -13.54 22.60 -28.24
CA LEU A 384 -14.26 23.12 -27.08
C LEU A 384 -14.63 24.57 -27.36
N GLU A 385 -15.92 24.84 -27.57
CA GLU A 385 -16.43 26.22 -27.59
C GLU A 385 -16.23 26.90 -26.22
N PRO A 386 -15.77 28.16 -26.19
CA PRO A 386 -15.51 28.88 -24.96
C PRO A 386 -16.79 29.35 -24.28
N ARG A 387 -16.84 29.23 -22.94
CA ARG A 387 -17.73 30.01 -22.06
C ARG A 387 -16.93 30.93 -21.17
#